data_AF-A0A8T1HA57-F1
#
_entry.id   AF-A0A8T1HA57-F1
#
_cell.length_a   1.000
_cell.length_b   1.000
_cell.length_c   1.000
_cell.angle_alpha   90.00
_cell.angle_beta   90.00
_cell.angle_gamma   90.00
#
_symmetry.space_group_name_H-M   'P 1'
#
loop_
_entity.id
_entity.type
_entity.pdbx_description
1 polymer ?
#
loop_
_entity_poly.entity_id
_entity_poly.type
_entity_poly.pdbx_seq_one_letter_code
_entity_poly.pdbx_strand_id
1 'polypeptide(L)'
;MKLQDNGMRLLDVRDIFDALIKKHPAVGTYLTASAAIVKDPDFESACVLALSGRIEELMGDQQLILHPFETTPQAVIADSTTGRPQSFVDKVLAARKK
;
A
#
# COMPACT_ATOMS: atom_id res chain seq x y z
N MET A 1 -8.59 0.92 1.90
CA MET A 1 -7.74 0.36 0.81
C MET A 1 -8.22 -1.06 0.51
N LYS A 2 -8.39 -1.49 -0.76
CA LYS A 2 -9.05 -2.79 -1.08
C LYS A 2 -8.38 -4.03 -0.48
N LEU A 3 -7.06 -4.01 -0.30
CA LEU A 3 -6.31 -5.11 0.32
C LEU A 3 -6.56 -5.26 1.82
N GLN A 4 -7.09 -4.24 2.49
CA GLN A 4 -7.40 -4.22 3.92
C GLN A 4 -8.90 -4.45 4.19
N ASP A 5 -9.67 -4.81 3.17
CA ASP A 5 -11.09 -5.09 3.30
C ASP A 5 -11.30 -6.49 3.89
N ASN A 6 -12.17 -6.60 4.91
CA ASN A 6 -12.53 -7.86 5.56
C ASN A 6 -13.15 -8.87 4.60
N GLY A 7 -13.67 -8.42 3.45
CA GLY A 7 -14.22 -9.28 2.40
C GLY A 7 -13.18 -9.99 1.51
N MET A 8 -11.89 -9.69 1.65
CA MET A 8 -10.85 -10.28 0.79
C MET A 8 -10.48 -11.71 1.21
N ARG A 9 -10.57 -12.66 0.28
CA ARG A 9 -10.10 -14.02 0.52
C ARG A 9 -8.59 -14.08 0.33
N LEU A 10 -7.93 -15.00 1.04
CA LEU A 10 -6.48 -15.20 0.92
C LEU A 10 -6.04 -15.48 -0.53
N LEU A 11 -6.86 -16.16 -1.31
CA LEU A 11 -6.60 -16.42 -2.72
C LEU A 11 -6.64 -15.14 -3.57
N ASP A 12 -7.54 -14.20 -3.24
CA ASP A 12 -7.63 -12.91 -3.93
C ASP A 12 -6.37 -12.06 -3.64
N VAL A 13 -5.85 -12.12 -2.40
CA VAL A 13 -4.58 -11.49 -2.02
C VAL A 13 -3.40 -12.11 -2.78
N ARG A 14 -3.36 -13.44 -2.90
CA ARG A 14 -2.31 -14.13 -3.67
C ARG A 14 -2.31 -13.67 -5.13
N ASP A 15 -3.46 -13.65 -5.79
CA ASP A 15 -3.57 -13.23 -7.20
C ASP A 15 -3.04 -11.79 -7.39
N ILE A 16 -3.35 -10.90 -6.45
CA ILE A 16 -2.88 -9.50 -6.46
C ILE A 16 -1.35 -9.45 -6.33
N PHE A 17 -0.76 -10.20 -5.42
CA PHE A 17 0.69 -10.24 -5.25
C PHE A 17 1.41 -10.86 -6.44
N ASP A 18 0.88 -11.94 -7.03
CA ASP A 18 1.47 -12.56 -8.22
C ASP A 18 1.44 -11.58 -9.41
N ALA A 19 0.32 -10.87 -9.60
CA ALA A 19 0.22 -9.83 -10.62
C ALA A 19 1.17 -8.65 -10.35
N LEU A 20 1.39 -8.30 -9.08
CA LEU A 20 2.30 -7.23 -8.68
C LEU A 20 3.75 -7.62 -8.98
N ILE A 21 4.15 -8.83 -8.65
CA ILE A 21 5.48 -9.39 -8.94
C ILE A 21 5.69 -9.46 -10.46
N LYS A 22 4.70 -9.90 -11.22
CA LYS A 22 4.77 -9.92 -12.70
C LYS A 22 5.02 -8.53 -13.28
N LYS A 23 4.39 -7.50 -12.72
CA LYS A 23 4.54 -6.11 -13.17
C LYS A 23 5.84 -5.47 -12.68
N HIS A 24 6.27 -5.81 -11.47
CA HIS A 24 7.45 -5.26 -10.80
C HIS A 24 8.26 -6.40 -10.18
N PRO A 25 9.13 -7.08 -10.96
CA PRO A 25 9.84 -8.27 -10.51
C PRO A 25 10.65 -8.08 -9.22
N ALA A 26 11.19 -6.87 -9.00
CA ALA A 26 11.93 -6.51 -7.79
C ALA A 26 11.10 -6.66 -6.49
N VAL A 27 9.77 -6.55 -6.57
CA VAL A 27 8.87 -6.73 -5.43
C VAL A 27 8.90 -8.18 -4.92
N GLY A 28 9.18 -9.14 -5.80
CA GLY A 28 9.28 -10.55 -5.45
C GLY A 28 10.29 -10.80 -4.32
N THR A 29 11.43 -10.10 -4.34
CA THR A 29 12.48 -10.22 -3.32
C THR A 29 12.00 -9.85 -1.92
N TYR A 30 11.05 -8.93 -1.82
CA TYR A 30 10.47 -8.44 -0.55
C TYR A 30 9.22 -9.21 -0.10
N LEU A 31 8.62 -10.01 -0.98
CA LEU A 31 7.42 -10.81 -0.69
C LEU A 31 7.71 -12.31 -0.48
N THR A 32 8.97 -12.74 -0.60
CA THR A 32 9.32 -14.15 -0.35
C THR A 32 9.14 -14.52 1.13
N ALA A 33 8.89 -15.80 1.42
CA ALA A 33 8.81 -16.28 2.81
C ALA A 33 10.12 -16.07 3.60
N SER A 34 11.25 -15.97 2.89
CA SER A 34 12.58 -15.69 3.45
C SER A 34 13.01 -14.24 3.26
N ALA A 35 12.10 -13.34 2.84
CA ALA A 35 12.43 -11.95 2.64
C ALA A 35 12.87 -11.37 3.98
N ALA A 36 14.02 -10.70 3.98
CA ALA A 36 14.44 -9.95 5.15
C ALA A 36 13.37 -8.88 5.40
N ILE A 37 12.70 -8.96 6.55
CA ILE A 37 11.88 -7.86 7.03
C ILE A 37 12.86 -6.73 7.28
N VAL A 38 12.86 -5.73 6.41
CA VAL A 38 13.68 -4.53 6.60
C VAL A 38 13.14 -3.85 7.84
N LYS A 39 13.86 -4.02 8.95
CA LYS A 39 13.57 -3.35 10.21
C LYS A 39 14.29 -2.02 10.19
N ASP A 40 13.52 -0.96 10.25
CA ASP A 40 14.01 0.40 10.39
C ASP A 40 13.26 1.01 11.57
N PRO A 41 13.84 0.99 12.78
CA PRO A 41 13.16 1.45 14.00
C PRO A 41 12.68 2.90 13.90
N ASP A 42 13.43 3.75 13.19
CA ASP A 42 13.10 5.16 13.03
C ASP A 42 11.92 5.32 12.06
N PHE A 43 11.91 4.57 10.96
CA PHE A 43 10.76 4.50 10.06
C PHE A 43 9.51 3.94 10.74
N GLU A 44 9.64 2.81 11.46
CA GLU A 44 8.52 2.15 12.15
C GLU A 44 7.90 3.07 13.20
N SER A 45 8.72 3.72 14.02
CA SER A 45 8.26 4.68 15.02
C SER A 45 7.64 5.94 14.40
N ALA A 46 8.23 6.45 13.31
CA ALA A 46 7.67 7.57 12.56
C ALA A 46 6.29 7.24 11.98
N CYS A 47 6.11 6.06 11.40
CA CYS A 47 4.82 5.58 10.92
C CYS A 47 3.78 5.52 12.05
N VAL A 48 4.15 5.02 13.23
CA VAL A 48 3.24 4.96 14.39
C VAL A 48 2.79 6.36 14.82
N LEU A 49 3.70 7.33 14.90
CA LEU A 49 3.36 8.72 15.25
C LEU A 49 2.45 9.35 14.20
N ALA A 50 2.79 9.22 12.91
CA ALA A 50 1.99 9.76 11.81
C ALA A 50 0.58 9.16 11.77
N LEU A 51 0.46 7.83 11.89
CA LEU A 51 -0.84 7.14 11.91
C LEU A 51 -1.67 7.43 13.16
N SER A 52 -1.03 7.79 14.27
CA SER A 52 -1.69 8.23 15.50
C SER A 52 -2.08 9.72 15.47
N GLY A 53 -1.77 10.44 14.39
CA GLY A 53 -2.03 11.87 14.24
C GLY A 53 -1.10 12.78 15.05
N ARG A 54 -0.01 12.24 15.60
CA ARG A 54 0.98 12.95 16.44
C ARG A 54 2.17 13.42 15.59
N ILE A 55 1.86 14.09 14.48
CA ILE A 55 2.86 14.47 13.45
C ILE A 55 3.84 15.51 14.01
N GLU A 56 3.38 16.34 14.94
CA GLU A 56 4.18 17.33 15.67
C GLU A 56 5.31 16.74 16.52
N GLU A 57 5.25 15.44 16.83
CA GLU A 57 6.29 14.73 17.58
C GLU A 57 7.36 14.09 16.70
N LEU A 58 7.22 14.16 15.37
CA LEU A 58 8.21 13.61 14.45
C LEU A 58 9.51 14.43 14.53
N MET A 59 10.63 13.73 14.71
CA MET A 59 11.95 14.32 14.60
C MET A 59 12.32 14.62 13.13
N GLY A 60 13.29 15.50 12.89
CA GLY A 60 13.62 15.97 11.54
C GLY A 60 14.09 14.86 10.58
N ASP A 61 14.81 13.87 11.10
CA ASP A 61 15.19 12.65 10.39
C ASP A 61 13.97 11.79 10.05
N GLN A 62 13.05 11.58 10.99
CA GLN A 62 11.80 10.85 10.78
C GLN A 62 10.91 11.53 9.73
N GLN A 63 10.82 12.87 9.74
CA GLN A 63 10.12 13.63 8.71
C GLN A 63 10.74 13.39 7.33
N LEU A 64 12.08 13.40 7.23
CA LEU A 64 12.78 13.15 5.97
C LEU A 64 12.53 11.72 5.44
N ILE A 65 12.47 10.74 6.34
CA ILE A 65 12.17 9.34 5.98
C ILE A 65 10.72 9.22 5.47
N LEU A 66 9.76 9.93 6.07
CA LEU A 66 8.35 9.88 5.66
C LEU A 66 8.02 10.75 4.45
N HIS A 67 8.85 11.75 4.13
CA HIS A 67 8.62 12.69 3.03
C HIS A 67 8.26 12.02 1.68
N PRO A 68 8.89 10.91 1.25
CA PRO A 68 8.49 10.21 0.00
C PRO A 68 7.07 9.64 0.01
N PHE A 69 6.46 9.47 1.18
CA PHE A 69 5.12 8.92 1.38
C PHE A 69 4.06 9.99 1.60
N GLU A 70 4.45 11.26 1.72
CA GLU A 70 3.51 12.36 1.85
C GLU A 70 2.62 12.43 0.61
N THR A 71 1.31 12.40 0.84
CA THR A 71 0.32 12.58 -0.21
C THR A 71 -0.27 13.97 -0.07
N THR A 72 -0.29 14.76 -1.15
CA THR A 72 -1.06 15.99 -1.15
C THR A 72 -2.53 15.62 -0.88
N PRO A 73 -3.25 16.30 0.03
CA PRO A 73 -4.67 16.06 0.22
C PRO A 73 -5.38 16.38 -1.08
N GLN A 74 -5.59 15.38 -1.92
CA GLN A 74 -6.50 15.51 -3.04
C GLN A 74 -7.87 15.63 -2.40
N ALA A 75 -8.47 16.82 -2.51
CA ALA A 75 -9.81 17.10 -2.01
C ALA A 75 -10.68 15.87 -2.28
N VAL A 76 -11.35 15.37 -1.24
CA VAL A 76 -12.26 14.23 -1.35
C VAL A 76 -13.33 14.62 -2.38
N ILE A 77 -13.05 14.32 -3.64
CA ILE A 77 -14.04 14.48 -4.71
C ILE A 77 -15.05 13.40 -4.37
N ALA A 78 -16.24 13.82 -3.95
CA ALA A 78 -17.38 12.93 -3.76
C ALA A 78 -17.42 11.99 -4.95
N ASP A 79 -17.47 10.68 -4.65
CA ASP A 79 -17.45 9.60 -5.63
C ASP A 79 -18.52 9.85 -6.68
N SER A 80 -18.10 10.49 -7.77
CA SER A 80 -18.91 10.68 -8.96
C SER A 80 -18.62 9.43 -9.77
N THR A 81 -19.43 8.41 -9.55
CA THR A 81 -19.35 7.08 -10.15
C THR A 81 -19.65 7.13 -11.66
N THR A 82 -18.88 7.89 -12.44
CA THR A 82 -18.89 7.85 -13.90
C THR A 82 -17.47 8.11 -14.42
N GLY A 83 -16.73 7.02 -14.69
CA GLY A 83 -15.51 7.08 -15.52
C GLY A 83 -14.17 6.85 -14.83
N ARG A 84 -14.12 6.43 -13.55
CA ARG A 84 -12.84 6.10 -12.91
C ARG A 84 -12.21 4.88 -13.60
N PRO A 85 -10.96 4.97 -14.12
CA PRO A 85 -10.28 3.81 -14.68
C PRO A 85 -10.17 2.71 -13.63
N GLN A 86 -10.50 1.49 -14.03
CA GLN A 86 -10.52 0.30 -13.17
C GLN A 86 -9.20 0.17 -12.41
N SER A 87 -9.27 -0.02 -11.08
CA SER A 87 -8.07 -0.11 -10.24
C SER A 87 -7.22 -1.32 -10.62
N PHE A 88 -5.93 -1.31 -10.25
CA PHE A 88 -5.05 -2.45 -10.48
C PHE A 88 -5.63 -3.75 -9.90
N VAL A 89 -6.11 -3.70 -8.64
CA VAL A 89 -6.75 -4.83 -7.97
C VAL A 89 -7.98 -5.31 -8.75
N ASP A 90 -8.82 -4.40 -9.21
CA ASP A 90 -10.02 -4.74 -9.98
C ASP A 90 -9.70 -5.44 -11.30
N LYS A 91 -8.62 -5.04 -11.97
CA LYS A 91 -8.16 -5.69 -13.21
C LYS A 91 -7.68 -7.11 -12.95
N VAL A 92 -6.94 -7.32 -11.86
CA VAL A 92 -6.42 -8.64 -11.48
C VAL A 92 -7.56 -9.59 -11.11
N LEU A 93 -8.50 -9.14 -10.25
CA LEU A 93 -9.61 -9.99 -9.81
C LEU A 93 -10.62 -10.28 -10.94
N ALA A 94 -10.79 -9.36 -11.88
CA ALA A 94 -11.62 -9.61 -13.07
C ALA A 94 -10.98 -10.64 -14.01
N ALA A 95 -9.65 -10.69 -14.11
CA ALA A 95 -8.94 -11.63 -14.98
C ALA A 95 -9.08 -13.10 -14.56
N ARG A 96 -9.33 -13.36 -13.26
CA ARG A 96 -9.56 -14.72 -12.72
C ARG A 96 -10.96 -15.28 -13.00
N LYS A 97 -11.94 -14.43 -13.33
CA LYS A 97 -13.33 -14.86 -13.60
C LYS A 97 -13.55 -15.38 -15.03
N LYS A 98 -12.48 -15.75 -15.74
CA LYS A 98 -12.49 -16.35 -17.08
C LYS A 98 -11.90 -17.75 -16.99
#